data_AF-A0A5K1ABI2-F1
#
_entry.id   AF-A0A5K1ABI2-F1
#
_cell.length_a   1.000
_cell.length_b   1.000
_cell.length_c   1.000
_cell.angle_alpha   90.00
_cell.angle_beta   90.00
_cell.angle_gamma   90.00
#
_symmetry.space_group_name_H-M   'P 1'
#
loop_
_entity.id
_entity.type
_entity.pdbx_description
1 polymer ?
#
loop_
_entity_poly.entity_id
_entity_poly.type
_entity_poly.pdbx_seq_one_letter_code
_entity_poly.pdbx_strand_id
1 'polypeptide(L)' 'IFSSISEKWGNLDVGVLVCGPPGLESSVAAECRNLCQPVFHFHS' A
#
# COMPACT_ATOMS: atom_id res chain seq x y z
N ILE A 1 -6.00 1.12 -6.54
CA ILE A 1 -5.40 -0.23 -6.40
C ILE A 1 -5.60 -0.73 -4.98
N PHE A 2 -5.08 -0.02 -3.99
CA PHE A 2 -5.14 -0.44 -2.59
C PHE A 2 -6.57 -0.56 -2.04
N SER A 3 -7.48 0.36 -2.36
CA SER A 3 -8.91 0.26 -1.95
C SER A 3 -9.59 -1.00 -2.48
N SER A 4 -9.36 -1.36 -3.74
CA SER A 4 -9.94 -2.57 -4.33
C SER A 4 -9.34 -3.86 -3.75
N ILE A 5 -8.09 -3.83 -3.27
CA ILE A 5 -7.49 -4.94 -2.51
C ILE A 5 -8.09 -4.99 -1.11
N SER A 6 -8.24 -3.83 -0.46
CA SER A 6 -8.88 -3.67 0.86
C SER A 6 -10.30 -4.22 0.93
N GLU A 7 -11.11 -3.99 -0.09
CA GLU A 7 -12.48 -4.53 -0.15
C GLU A 7 -12.52 -6.05 -0.35
N LYS A 8 -11.52 -6.62 -1.02
CA LYS A 8 -11.50 -8.05 -1.38
C LYS A 8 -10.79 -8.89 -0.35
N TRP A 9 -9.75 -8.35 0.27
CA TRP A 9 -8.84 -9.06 1.15
C TRP A 9 -9.07 -8.52 2.55
N GLY A 10 -9.51 -9.38 3.47
CA GLY A 10 -9.81 -9.00 4.84
C GLY A 10 -8.55 -8.63 5.63
N ASN A 11 -8.49 -9.05 6.90
CA ASN A 11 -7.37 -8.69 7.77
C ASN A 11 -6.11 -9.53 7.47
N LEU A 12 -5.36 -9.13 6.44
CA LEU A 12 -4.08 -9.70 6.01
C LEU A 12 -2.97 -8.65 6.07
N ASP A 13 -1.72 -9.10 5.98
CA ASP A 13 -0.53 -8.24 5.87
C ASP A 13 -0.02 -8.30 4.42
N VAL A 14 0.19 -7.14 3.80
CA VAL A 14 0.57 -7.02 2.39
C VAL A 14 1.83 -6.17 2.26
N GLY A 15 2.90 -6.78 1.77
CA GLY A 15 4.13 -6.07 1.41
C GLY A 15 3.98 -5.32 0.08
N VAL A 16 4.42 -4.06 0.05
CA VAL A 16 4.39 -3.20 -1.13
C VAL A 16 5.82 -2.76 -1.46
N LEU A 17 6.35 -3.25 -2.58
CA LEU A 17 7.67 -2.88 -3.09
C LEU A 17 7.50 -1.96 -4.30
N VAL A 18 8.17 -0.81 -4.28
CA VAL A 18 8.14 0.16 -5.39
C VAL A 18 9.57 0.45 -5.81
N CYS A 19 9.81 0.48 -7.13
CA CYS A 19 11.06 0.95 -7.70
C CYS A 19 10.74 2.04 -8.72
N GLY A 20 11.03 3.30 -8.40
CA GLY A 20 10.74 4.40 -9.30
C GLY A 20 11.19 5.76 -8.77
N PRO A 21 10.78 6.85 -9.43
CA PRO A 21 11.12 8.19 -8.97
C PRO A 21 10.60 8.44 -7.55
N PRO A 22 11.26 9.28 -6.74
CA PRO A 22 10.86 9.55 -5.36
C PRO A 22 9.40 10.02 -5.20
N GLY A 23 8.85 10.69 -6.21
CA GLY A 23 7.44 11.09 -6.23
C GLY A 23 6.47 9.92 -6.31
N LEU A 24 6.84 8.84 -7.02
CA LEU A 24 6.04 7.62 -7.09
C LEU A 24 6.07 6.88 -5.75
N GLU A 25 7.26 6.69 -5.17
CA GLU A 25 7.45 6.06 -3.87
C GLU A 25 6.65 6.79 -2.78
N SER A 26 6.75 8.13 -2.74
CA SER A 26 6.02 8.96 -1.79
C SER A 26 4.50 8.85 -1.95
N SER A 27 4.02 8.81 -3.20
CA SER A 27 2.58 8.68 -3.49
C SER A 27 2.04 7.31 -3.06
N VAL A 28 2.80 6.24 -3.31
CA VAL A 28 2.42 4.88 -2.90
C VAL A 28 2.46 4.73 -1.38
N ALA A 29 3.48 5.27 -0.71
CA ALA A 29 3.56 5.26 0.74
C ALA A 29 2.38 6.02 1.39
N ALA A 30 1.92 7.13 0.79
CA ALA A 30 0.76 7.88 1.26
C ALA A 30 -0.54 7.07 1.13
N GLU A 31 -0.76 6.39 -0.01
CA GLU A 31 -1.90 5.50 -0.20
C GLU A 31 -1.92 4.34 0.81
N CYS A 32 -0.77 3.70 1.06
CA CYS A 32 -0.65 2.60 2.03
C CYS A 32 -1.06 3.02 3.44
N ARG A 33 -0.73 4.25 3.87
CA ARG A 33 -1.07 4.78 5.20
C ARG A 33 -2.55 5.09 5.39
N ASN A 34 -3.28 5.33 4.30
CA ASN A 34 -4.70 5.71 4.35
C ASN A 34 -5.65 4.50 4.51
N LEU A 35 -5.13 3.27 4.48
CA LEU A 35 -5.93 2.05 4.55
C LEU A 35 -5.53 1.21 5.75
N CYS A 36 -6.51 0.92 6.60
CA CYS A 36 -6.29 0.18 7.84
C CYS A 36 -6.37 -1.34 7.69
N GLN A 37 -7.04 -1.85 6.64
CA GLN A 37 -7.19 -3.28 6.38
C GLN A 37 -7.23 -3.57 4.87
N PRO A 38 -6.43 -4.51 4.35
CA PRO A 38 -5.30 -5.16 5.02
C PRO A 38 -4.23 -4.13 5.40
N VAL A 39 -3.31 -4.51 6.30
CA VAL A 39 -2.19 -3.65 6.67
C VAL A 39 -1.16 -3.68 5.54
N PHE A 40 -0.87 -2.51 4.96
CA PHE A 40 0.10 -2.39 3.87
C PHE A 40 1.47 -1.95 4.40
N HIS A 41 2.48 -2.78 4.20
CA HIS A 41 3.87 -2.50 4.57
C HIS A 41 4.69 -2.07 3.35
N PHE A 42 4.86 -0.76 3.22
CA PHE A 42 5.67 -0.15 2.17
C PHE A 42 7.18 -0.33 2.43
N HIS A 43 7.89 -0.81 1.42
CA HIS A 43 9.35 -0.88 1.36
C HIS A 43 9.87 -0.06 0.16
N SER A 44 10.85 0.78 0.46
CA SER A 44 11.65 1.54 -0.50
C SER A 44 13.01 0.88 -0.72
#